data_AF-A0A8R2JVF3-F1
#
_entry.id   AF-A0A8R2JVF3-F1
#
_cell.length_a   1.000
_cell.length_b   1.000
_cell.length_c   1.000
_cell.angle_alpha   90.00
_cell.angle_beta   90.00
_cell.angle_gamma   90.00
#
_symmetry.space_group_name_H-M   'P 1'
#
loop_
_entity.id
_entity.type
_entity.pdbx_description
1 polymer ?
#
loop_
_entity_poly.entity_id
_entity_poly.type
_entity_poly.pdbx_seq_one_letter_code
_entity_poly.pdbx_strand_id
1 'polypeptide(L)'
;MKPNSVTIVANDQPKETHKILIERSVEKQTTLLEAPPFNKYNWCKNTSELGVLNTAQEINASLAIQLANAWINRNNKYDWLKKCNVGLNGMKQAPIWEINEQDKQALRDVKWLGRNQVLNVTPNLSYFLDGAHTIESIQLCSKWYQNICPKSQLNIQNILIFNVTALRDYCTFLKIILTENKIDLVLICPIITSIDNRRPDTVNLNFNYEEELIKCYNMKNSIDFCDVKVFNSIQETIKHVEMCSSSEKNTSYQVLVTGSLKLVGGVLEVLQS
;
A
#
# COMPACT_ATOMS: atom_id res chain seq x y z
N MET A 1 -21.07 -7.44 -10.63
CA MET A 1 -22.04 -7.94 -9.63
C MET A 1 -22.69 -9.21 -10.16
N LYS A 2 -22.87 -10.24 -9.32
CA LYS A 2 -23.51 -11.50 -9.71
C LYS A 2 -25.00 -11.50 -9.33
N PRO A 3 -25.91 -12.04 -10.16
CA PRO A 3 -27.32 -12.14 -9.79
C PRO A 3 -27.55 -12.89 -8.48
N ASN A 4 -28.55 -12.46 -7.71
CA ASN A 4 -28.95 -13.04 -6.41
C ASN A 4 -27.88 -13.03 -5.30
N SER A 5 -26.70 -12.46 -5.57
CA SER A 5 -25.65 -12.30 -4.56
C SER A 5 -25.87 -11.08 -3.67
N VAL A 6 -25.14 -11.04 -2.55
CA VAL A 6 -24.95 -9.82 -1.76
C VAL A 6 -23.67 -9.15 -2.27
N THR A 7 -23.78 -7.89 -2.67
CA THR A 7 -22.65 -7.03 -3.01
C THR A 7 -22.43 -6.06 -1.86
N ILE A 8 -21.21 -6.03 -1.32
CA ILE A 8 -20.81 -5.05 -0.30
C ILE A 8 -19.81 -4.09 -0.93
N VAL A 9 -20.02 -2.80 -0.69
CA VAL A 9 -19.10 -1.74 -1.11
C VAL A 9 -18.55 -1.00 0.10
N ALA A 10 -17.35 -0.44 -0.04
CA ALA A 10 -16.77 0.43 0.97
C ALA A 10 -17.68 1.63 1.23
N ASN A 11 -17.65 2.15 2.46
CA ASN A 11 -18.32 3.40 2.78
C ASN A 11 -17.67 4.59 2.06
N ASP A 12 -18.42 5.68 1.95
CA ASP A 12 -17.90 6.99 1.50
C ASP A 12 -17.38 6.98 0.04
N GLN A 13 -18.07 6.25 -0.84
CA GLN A 13 -17.81 6.33 -2.27
C GLN A 13 -18.25 7.69 -2.85
N PRO A 14 -17.55 8.20 -3.89
CA PRO A 14 -18.02 9.38 -4.63
C PRO A 14 -19.48 9.23 -5.07
N LYS A 15 -20.23 10.34 -5.07
CA LYS A 15 -21.68 10.33 -5.36
C LYS A 15 -21.99 9.74 -6.74
N GLU A 16 -21.14 10.02 -7.71
CA GLU A 16 -21.22 9.52 -9.08
C GLU A 16 -21.05 7.99 -9.11
N THR A 17 -20.05 7.46 -8.40
CA THR A 17 -19.82 6.02 -8.25
C THR A 17 -21.00 5.35 -7.55
N HIS A 18 -21.53 5.98 -6.51
CA HIS A 18 -22.66 5.48 -5.75
C HIS A 18 -23.91 5.28 -6.63
N LYS A 19 -24.24 6.27 -7.46
CA LYS A 19 -25.36 6.18 -8.41
C LYS A 19 -25.19 5.00 -9.36
N ILE A 20 -24.00 4.84 -9.94
CA ILE A 20 -23.71 3.75 -10.87
C ILE A 20 -23.83 2.39 -10.17
N LEU A 21 -23.34 2.27 -8.94
CA LEU A 21 -23.44 1.02 -8.17
C LEU A 21 -24.90 0.63 -7.92
N ILE A 22 -25.76 1.59 -7.58
CA ILE A 22 -27.20 1.37 -7.42
C ILE A 22 -27.82 0.88 -8.73
N GLU A 23 -27.59 1.60 -9.84
CA GLU A 23 -28.10 1.22 -11.16
C GLU A 23 -27.67 -0.20 -11.56
N ARG A 24 -26.39 -0.54 -11.37
CA ARG A 24 -25.87 -1.88 -11.64
C ARG A 24 -26.43 -2.94 -10.70
N SER A 25 -26.75 -2.57 -9.46
CA SER A 25 -27.35 -3.51 -8.51
C SER A 25 -28.77 -3.92 -8.92
N VAL A 26 -29.54 -2.96 -9.42
CA VAL A 26 -30.89 -3.17 -9.96
C VAL A 26 -30.82 -4.00 -11.25
N GLU A 27 -29.98 -3.60 -12.20
CA GLU A 27 -29.77 -4.32 -13.47
C GLU A 27 -29.39 -5.78 -13.24
N LYS A 28 -28.49 -6.05 -12.28
CA LYS A 28 -28.01 -7.39 -11.97
C LYS A 28 -28.84 -8.11 -10.91
N GLN A 29 -29.93 -7.55 -10.41
CA GLN A 29 -30.77 -8.15 -9.37
C GLN A 29 -29.96 -8.64 -8.16
N THR A 30 -29.07 -7.79 -7.63
CA THR A 30 -28.23 -8.08 -6.45
C THR A 30 -28.63 -7.19 -5.28
N THR A 31 -28.41 -7.68 -4.06
CA THR A 31 -28.55 -6.86 -2.87
C THR A 31 -27.28 -6.03 -2.70
N LEU A 32 -27.38 -4.72 -2.86
CA LEU A 32 -26.28 -3.79 -2.60
C LEU A 32 -26.33 -3.31 -1.15
N LEU A 33 -25.20 -3.46 -0.44
CA LEU A 33 -25.01 -2.99 0.91
C LEU A 33 -23.72 -2.17 1.02
N GLU A 34 -23.74 -1.17 1.89
CA GLU A 34 -22.54 -0.44 2.30
C GLU A 34 -21.92 -1.10 3.54
N ALA A 35 -20.59 -1.19 3.59
CA ALA A 35 -19.90 -1.53 4.83
C ALA A 35 -20.07 -0.37 5.84
N PRO A 36 -20.22 -0.64 7.15
CA PRO A 36 -20.25 0.43 8.13
C PRO A 36 -18.88 1.12 8.23
N PRO A 37 -18.82 2.41 8.59
CA PRO A 37 -17.54 3.05 8.88
C PRO A 37 -16.76 2.26 9.94
N PHE A 38 -15.43 2.20 9.81
CA PHE A 38 -14.58 1.42 10.71
C PHE A 38 -14.76 1.83 12.18
N ASN A 39 -14.99 3.10 12.49
CA ASN A 39 -15.21 3.55 13.87
C ASN A 39 -16.56 3.11 14.49
N LYS A 40 -17.45 2.44 13.75
CA LYS A 40 -18.74 1.94 14.25
C LYS A 40 -18.66 0.56 14.89
N TYR A 41 -17.58 -0.18 14.69
CA TYR A 41 -17.36 -1.43 15.39
C TYR A 41 -16.99 -1.17 16.87
N ASN A 42 -17.20 -2.19 17.71
CA ASN A 42 -16.96 -2.19 19.14
C ASN A 42 -15.46 -2.35 19.49
N TRP A 43 -14.59 -1.50 18.92
CA TRP A 43 -13.16 -1.53 19.24
C TRP A 43 -12.91 -1.16 20.71
N CYS A 44 -12.14 -1.99 21.43
CA CYS A 44 -11.51 -1.58 22.69
C CYS A 44 -10.34 -0.66 22.34
N LYS A 45 -10.19 0.46 23.05
CA LYS A 45 -9.36 1.62 22.66
C LYS A 45 -7.95 1.21 22.13
N ASN A 46 -7.58 1.80 20.99
CA ASN A 46 -6.34 1.61 20.19
C ASN A 46 -6.40 0.54 19.08
N THR A 47 -6.84 0.94 17.88
CA THR A 47 -6.88 0.07 16.69
C THR A 47 -5.55 -0.04 15.95
N SER A 48 -4.55 0.79 16.27
CA SER A 48 -3.22 0.72 15.64
C SER A 48 -2.49 -0.58 15.98
N GLU A 49 -2.77 -1.16 17.15
CA GLU A 49 -2.26 -2.48 17.55
C GLU A 49 -2.82 -3.61 16.69
N LEU A 50 -3.90 -3.37 15.93
CA LEU A 50 -4.49 -4.33 14.99
C LEU A 50 -3.85 -4.30 13.59
N GLY A 51 -2.76 -3.53 13.41
CA GLY A 51 -2.14 -3.35 12.10
C GLY A 51 -2.94 -2.45 11.15
N VAL A 52 -3.94 -1.73 11.65
CA VAL A 52 -4.72 -0.73 10.90
C VAL A 52 -4.16 0.65 11.20
N LEU A 53 -3.31 1.15 10.30
CA LEU A 53 -2.43 2.31 10.49
C LEU A 53 -2.96 3.59 9.84
N ASN A 54 -3.89 3.48 8.89
CA ASN A 54 -4.42 4.63 8.16
C ASN A 54 -5.86 4.39 7.65
N THR A 55 -6.50 5.46 7.19
CA THR A 55 -7.88 5.46 6.71
C THR A 55 -8.14 4.49 5.56
N ALA A 56 -7.18 4.28 4.65
CA ALA A 56 -7.34 3.30 3.58
C ALA A 56 -7.40 1.87 4.15
N GLN A 57 -6.57 1.56 5.15
CA GLN A 57 -6.63 0.28 5.85
C GLN A 57 -7.89 0.11 6.69
N GLU A 58 -8.42 1.18 7.30
CA GLU A 58 -9.71 1.16 8.00
C GLU A 58 -10.86 0.76 7.06
N ILE A 59 -10.90 1.37 5.87
CA ILE A 59 -11.89 1.04 4.82
C ILE A 59 -11.73 -0.41 4.39
N ASN A 60 -10.51 -0.86 4.12
CA ASN A 60 -10.23 -2.24 3.70
C ASN A 60 -10.62 -3.25 4.79
N ALA A 61 -10.29 -2.97 6.05
CA ALA A 61 -10.63 -3.83 7.17
C ALA A 61 -12.15 -3.93 7.35
N SER A 62 -12.87 -2.80 7.32
CA SER A 62 -14.34 -2.83 7.41
C SER A 62 -14.97 -3.61 6.26
N LEU A 63 -14.49 -3.39 5.03
CA LEU A 63 -14.98 -4.13 3.86
C LEU A 63 -14.71 -5.64 4.01
N ALA A 64 -13.53 -6.04 4.46
CA ALA A 64 -13.17 -7.44 4.68
C ALA A 64 -14.05 -8.09 5.76
N ILE A 65 -14.27 -7.42 6.89
CA ILE A 65 -15.15 -7.87 7.97
C ILE A 65 -16.56 -8.10 7.43
N GLN A 66 -17.10 -7.17 6.64
CA GLN A 66 -18.45 -7.32 6.11
C GLN A 66 -18.57 -8.39 5.04
N LEU A 67 -17.54 -8.57 4.18
CA LEU A 67 -17.52 -9.66 3.23
C LEU A 67 -17.53 -11.02 3.96
N ALA A 68 -16.77 -11.16 5.05
CA ALA A 68 -16.80 -12.34 5.90
C ALA A 68 -18.18 -12.52 6.57
N ASN A 69 -18.75 -11.46 7.15
CA ASN A 69 -20.09 -11.44 7.75
C ASN A 69 -21.16 -11.93 6.75
N ALA A 70 -21.16 -11.40 5.52
CA ALA A 70 -22.08 -11.83 4.47
C ALA A 70 -21.88 -13.30 4.09
N TRP A 71 -20.63 -13.75 4.01
CA TRP A 71 -20.31 -15.15 3.70
C TRP A 71 -20.78 -16.11 4.79
N ILE A 72 -20.54 -15.78 6.07
CA ILE A 72 -21.00 -16.56 7.23
C ILE A 72 -22.53 -16.66 7.22
N ASN A 73 -23.22 -15.57 6.90
CA ASN A 73 -24.67 -15.49 6.88
C ASN A 73 -25.32 -15.92 5.55
N ARG A 74 -24.57 -16.46 4.58
CA ARG A 74 -25.08 -16.75 3.22
C ARG A 74 -26.30 -17.68 3.19
N ASN A 75 -26.39 -18.62 4.14
CA ASN A 75 -27.52 -19.55 4.24
C ASN A 75 -28.71 -18.96 5.02
N ASN A 76 -28.50 -17.89 5.79
CA ASN A 76 -29.51 -17.17 6.58
C ASN A 76 -29.75 -15.75 6.03
N LYS A 77 -29.56 -15.58 4.72
CA LYS A 77 -29.56 -14.26 4.05
C LYS A 77 -30.80 -13.42 4.38
N TYR A 78 -31.98 -14.02 4.41
CA TYR A 78 -33.23 -13.29 4.65
C TYR A 78 -33.26 -12.64 6.04
N ASP A 79 -32.91 -13.39 7.09
CA ASP A 79 -32.92 -12.85 8.46
C ASP A 79 -31.75 -11.90 8.72
N TRP A 80 -30.61 -12.15 8.08
CA TRP A 80 -29.47 -11.24 8.12
C TRP A 80 -29.81 -9.88 7.49
N LEU A 81 -30.45 -9.87 6.31
CA LEU A 81 -30.85 -8.63 5.64
C LEU A 81 -31.92 -7.81 6.37
N LYS A 82 -32.73 -8.43 7.23
CA LYS A 82 -33.69 -7.72 8.10
C LYS A 82 -32.99 -6.84 9.14
N LYS A 83 -31.73 -7.15 9.48
CA LYS A 83 -30.92 -6.40 10.45
C LYS A 83 -30.15 -5.24 9.81
N CYS A 84 -30.25 -5.04 8.49
CA CYS A 84 -29.58 -3.94 7.81
C CYS A 84 -30.15 -2.60 8.27
N ASN A 85 -29.27 -1.62 8.48
CA ASN A 85 -29.64 -0.26 8.80
C ASN A 85 -29.76 0.60 7.54
N VAL A 86 -30.44 1.74 7.63
CA VAL A 86 -30.40 2.75 6.55
C VAL A 86 -29.09 3.54 6.70
N GLY A 87 -28.23 3.49 5.68
CA GLY A 87 -27.00 4.27 5.61
C GLY A 87 -27.28 5.74 5.30
N LEU A 88 -26.30 6.60 5.58
CA LEU A 88 -26.42 8.06 5.47
C LEU A 88 -26.74 8.54 4.04
N ASN A 89 -26.30 7.78 3.05
CA ASN A 89 -26.46 8.11 1.63
C ASN A 89 -27.73 7.47 1.02
N GLY A 90 -28.63 6.90 1.83
CA GLY A 90 -29.83 6.20 1.39
C GLY A 90 -29.61 4.74 0.95
N MET A 91 -28.36 4.30 0.78
CA MET A 91 -28.02 2.88 0.65
C MET A 91 -28.20 2.15 1.97
N LYS A 92 -28.66 0.90 1.92
CA LYS A 92 -28.69 0.04 3.10
C LYS A 92 -27.27 -0.29 3.53
N GLN A 93 -27.00 -0.20 4.82
CA GLN A 93 -25.75 -0.61 5.43
C GLN A 93 -25.87 -2.05 5.92
N ALA A 94 -24.80 -2.82 5.74
CA ALA A 94 -24.72 -4.19 6.25
C ALA A 94 -24.83 -4.19 7.80
N PRO A 95 -25.40 -5.25 8.41
CA PRO A 95 -25.47 -5.36 9.86
C PRO A 95 -24.06 -5.31 10.47
N ILE A 96 -23.86 -4.46 11.47
CA ILE A 96 -22.54 -4.34 12.12
C ILE A 96 -22.18 -5.68 12.77
N TRP A 97 -20.98 -6.17 12.46
CA TRP A 97 -20.45 -7.38 13.07
C TRP A 97 -19.91 -7.06 14.47
N GLU A 98 -20.21 -7.90 15.45
CA GLU A 98 -19.67 -7.74 16.79
C GLU A 98 -18.26 -8.35 16.85
N ILE A 99 -17.25 -7.49 17.00
CA ILE A 99 -15.85 -7.88 17.01
C ILE A 99 -15.52 -8.60 18.31
N ASN A 100 -15.04 -9.84 18.20
CA ASN A 100 -14.51 -10.64 19.30
C ASN A 100 -12.97 -10.68 19.30
N GLU A 101 -12.36 -11.39 20.25
CA GLU A 101 -10.90 -11.51 20.32
C GLU A 101 -10.28 -12.29 19.16
N GLN A 102 -10.99 -13.27 18.58
CA GLN A 102 -10.50 -13.97 17.39
C GLN A 102 -10.44 -13.04 16.17
N ASP A 103 -11.42 -12.15 16.01
CA ASP A 103 -11.44 -11.16 14.93
C ASP A 103 -10.28 -10.16 15.06
N LYS A 104 -10.02 -9.69 16.29
CA LYS A 104 -8.86 -8.81 16.59
C LYS A 104 -7.55 -9.52 16.29
N GLN A 105 -7.44 -10.79 16.69
CA GLN A 105 -6.25 -11.59 16.41
C GLN A 105 -6.07 -11.79 14.90
N ALA A 106 -7.14 -12.08 14.18
CA ALA A 106 -7.10 -12.22 12.72
C ALA A 106 -6.62 -10.93 12.04
N LEU A 107 -7.06 -9.76 12.49
CA LEU A 107 -6.58 -8.47 11.99
C LEU A 107 -5.09 -8.24 12.30
N ARG A 108 -4.65 -8.55 13.54
CA ARG A 108 -3.24 -8.47 13.94
C ARG A 108 -2.32 -9.35 13.10
N ASP A 109 -2.79 -10.54 12.75
CA ASP A 109 -2.00 -11.53 12.03
C ASP A 109 -1.97 -11.31 10.51
N VAL A 110 -2.73 -10.32 10.00
CA VAL A 110 -2.72 -9.97 8.57
C VAL A 110 -1.32 -9.56 8.14
N LYS A 111 -0.78 -10.31 7.18
CA LYS A 111 0.43 -9.94 6.45
C LYS A 111 0.04 -9.49 5.05
N TRP A 112 0.16 -8.18 4.79
CA TRP A 112 -0.03 -7.63 3.46
C TRP A 112 1.30 -7.09 2.93
N LEU A 113 2.05 -7.97 2.26
CA LEU A 113 3.39 -7.63 1.78
C LEU A 113 3.35 -6.42 0.84
N GLY A 114 4.26 -5.47 1.07
CA GLY A 114 4.36 -4.22 0.32
C GLY A 114 3.25 -3.20 0.57
N ARG A 115 2.54 -3.28 1.70
CA ARG A 115 1.58 -2.26 2.18
C ARG A 115 1.94 -1.83 3.58
N ASN A 116 2.50 -0.63 3.71
CA ASN A 116 3.01 -0.09 4.97
C ASN A 116 3.85 -1.10 5.78
N GLN A 117 4.68 -1.89 5.08
CA GLN A 117 5.44 -2.98 5.68
C GLN A 117 6.81 -2.48 6.16
N VAL A 118 7.18 -2.80 7.40
CA VAL A 118 8.50 -2.51 7.96
C VAL A 118 9.30 -3.80 8.07
N LEU A 119 10.52 -3.81 7.55
CA LEU A 119 11.48 -4.92 7.68
C LEU A 119 12.76 -4.42 8.32
N ASN A 120 13.10 -4.94 9.50
CA ASN A 120 14.37 -4.69 10.16
C ASN A 120 15.36 -5.77 9.72
N VAL A 121 16.31 -5.43 8.85
CA VAL A 121 17.27 -6.37 8.26
C VAL A 121 18.48 -6.55 9.18
N THR A 122 18.98 -5.45 9.74
CA THR A 122 20.03 -5.44 10.77
C THR A 122 19.64 -4.43 11.86
N PRO A 123 20.35 -4.37 13.01
CA PRO A 123 20.08 -3.36 14.03
C PRO A 123 20.15 -1.90 13.55
N ASN A 124 20.86 -1.64 12.45
CA ASN A 124 21.04 -0.30 11.88
C ASN A 124 20.49 -0.17 10.44
N LEU A 125 19.72 -1.14 9.93
CA LEU A 125 19.14 -1.09 8.59
C LEU A 125 17.69 -1.57 8.59
N SER A 126 16.78 -0.65 8.26
CA SER A 126 15.34 -0.93 8.14
C SER A 126 14.80 -0.49 6.78
N TYR A 127 13.95 -1.33 6.19
CA TYR A 127 13.21 -1.04 4.96
C TYR A 127 11.74 -0.75 5.27
N PHE A 128 11.20 0.27 4.63
CA PHE A 128 9.81 0.72 4.69
C PHE A 128 9.22 0.56 3.30
N LEU A 129 8.34 -0.43 3.14
CA LEU A 129 7.90 -0.91 1.84
C LEU A 129 6.42 -0.58 1.62
N ASP A 130 6.14 0.24 0.59
CA ASP A 130 4.78 0.54 0.19
C ASP A 130 4.65 0.71 -1.33
N GLY A 131 3.84 -0.14 -1.96
CA GLY A 131 3.63 -0.13 -3.41
C GLY A 131 2.67 0.95 -3.93
N ALA A 132 2.58 2.11 -3.28
CA ALA A 132 1.83 3.28 -3.74
C ALA A 132 2.23 3.69 -5.17
N HIS A 133 1.23 4.07 -5.97
CA HIS A 133 1.39 4.36 -7.40
C HIS A 133 0.28 5.25 -7.98
N THR A 134 -0.46 5.92 -7.12
CA THR A 134 -1.43 7.00 -7.40
C THR A 134 -1.10 8.18 -6.48
N ILE A 135 -1.53 9.40 -6.83
CA ILE A 135 -1.23 10.60 -6.03
C ILE A 135 -1.70 10.41 -4.59
N GLU A 136 -2.93 9.94 -4.41
CA GLU A 136 -3.57 9.72 -3.12
C GLU A 136 -2.82 8.65 -2.31
N SER A 137 -2.43 7.54 -2.94
CA SER A 137 -1.65 6.50 -2.25
C SER A 137 -0.24 6.96 -1.87
N ILE A 138 0.38 7.83 -2.68
CA ILE A 138 1.72 8.36 -2.40
C ILE A 138 1.66 9.33 -1.23
N GLN A 139 0.62 10.16 -1.13
CA GLN A 139 0.39 11.00 0.05
C GLN A 139 0.20 10.17 1.33
N LEU A 140 -0.58 9.09 1.25
CA LEU A 140 -0.76 8.18 2.39
C LEU A 140 0.54 7.47 2.78
N CYS A 141 1.31 6.98 1.80
CA CYS A 141 2.62 6.38 2.00
C CYS A 141 3.60 7.37 2.64
N SER A 142 3.66 8.59 2.09
CA SER A 142 4.52 9.68 2.57
C SER A 142 4.22 10.01 4.04
N LYS A 143 2.94 10.23 4.37
CA LYS A 143 2.49 10.50 5.74
C LYS A 143 2.79 9.33 6.69
N TRP A 144 2.58 8.09 6.24
CA TRP A 144 2.93 6.90 7.02
C TRP A 144 4.42 6.85 7.35
N TYR A 145 5.28 7.06 6.35
CA TYR A 145 6.73 7.09 6.55
C TYR A 145 7.14 8.21 7.51
N GLN A 146 6.62 9.43 7.32
CA GLN A 146 6.89 10.56 8.20
C GLN A 146 6.55 10.29 9.67
N ASN A 147 5.43 9.59 9.93
CA ASN A 147 5.00 9.28 11.29
C ASN A 147 5.92 8.28 12.00
N ILE A 148 6.54 7.35 11.27
CA ILE A 148 7.45 6.35 11.84
C ILE A 148 8.89 6.87 11.88
N CYS A 149 9.26 7.69 10.91
CA CYS A 149 10.59 8.25 10.71
C CYS A 149 10.55 9.80 10.74
N PRO A 150 10.38 10.42 11.93
CA PRO A 150 10.30 11.87 12.02
C PRO A 150 11.59 12.57 11.58
N LYS A 151 11.45 13.73 10.94
CA LYS A 151 12.60 14.52 10.42
C LYS A 151 13.63 14.93 11.49
N SER A 152 13.25 14.94 12.77
CA SER A 152 14.10 15.35 13.89
C SER A 152 15.10 14.29 14.35
N GLN A 153 15.03 13.06 13.82
CA GLN A 153 15.96 12.00 14.20
C GLN A 153 17.39 12.34 13.74
N LEU A 154 18.36 12.18 14.66
CA LEU A 154 19.79 12.40 14.42
C LEU A 154 20.48 11.07 14.11
N ASN A 155 21.63 11.13 13.42
CA ASN A 155 22.42 9.96 13.01
C ASN A 155 21.65 8.95 12.15
N ILE A 156 20.74 9.47 11.32
CA ILE A 156 19.95 8.67 10.38
C ILE A 156 20.24 9.10 8.95
N GLN A 157 20.48 8.11 8.10
CA GLN A 157 20.52 8.25 6.65
C GLN A 157 19.17 7.78 6.08
N ASN A 158 18.38 8.72 5.54
CA ASN A 158 17.12 8.41 4.88
C ASN A 158 17.34 8.19 3.38
N ILE A 159 17.07 6.97 2.93
CA ILE A 159 17.24 6.55 1.54
C ILE A 159 15.87 6.31 0.92
N LEU A 160 15.65 6.82 -0.28
CA LEU A 160 14.48 6.50 -1.09
C LEU A 160 14.91 5.61 -2.27
N ILE A 161 14.39 4.39 -2.37
CA ILE A 161 14.44 3.58 -3.59
C ILE A 161 13.14 3.80 -4.35
N PHE A 162 13.21 4.36 -5.56
CA PHE A 162 12.03 4.79 -6.30
C PHE A 162 12.10 4.47 -7.78
N ASN A 163 10.98 3.99 -8.32
CA ASN A 163 10.69 3.95 -9.75
C ASN A 163 9.17 3.73 -9.94
N VAL A 164 8.65 4.14 -11.10
CA VAL A 164 7.25 3.95 -11.50
C VAL A 164 7.15 3.02 -12.71
N THR A 165 6.05 2.26 -12.79
CA THR A 165 5.73 1.50 -14.02
C THR A 165 4.91 2.34 -14.99
N ALA A 166 5.12 2.14 -16.29
CA ALA A 166 4.40 2.82 -17.36
C ALA A 166 4.52 4.36 -17.27
N LEU A 167 3.53 5.07 -17.80
CA LEU A 167 3.53 6.53 -17.98
C LEU A 167 3.00 7.29 -16.74
N ARG A 168 3.30 6.82 -15.53
CA ARG A 168 2.87 7.50 -14.30
C ARG A 168 3.70 8.76 -14.07
N ASP A 169 3.06 9.78 -13.49
CA ASP A 169 3.68 11.06 -13.17
C ASP A 169 4.63 10.94 -11.96
N TYR A 170 5.86 10.51 -12.23
CA TYR A 170 6.90 10.41 -11.22
C TYR A 170 7.29 11.77 -10.66
N CYS A 171 7.17 12.87 -11.43
CA CYS A 171 7.53 14.20 -10.97
C CYS A 171 6.66 14.62 -9.79
N THR A 172 5.34 14.45 -9.91
CA THR A 172 4.40 14.73 -8.82
C THR A 172 4.64 13.82 -7.63
N PHE A 173 4.89 12.53 -7.83
CA PHE A 173 5.14 11.58 -6.74
C PHE A 173 6.41 11.93 -5.96
N LEU A 174 7.50 12.17 -6.66
CA LEU A 174 8.77 12.60 -6.10
C LEU A 174 8.60 13.90 -5.31
N LYS A 175 7.94 14.91 -5.90
CA LYS A 175 7.68 16.18 -5.23
C LYS A 175 6.96 16.00 -3.88
N ILE A 176 5.91 15.16 -3.83
CA ILE A 176 5.17 14.88 -2.58
C ILE A 176 6.11 14.28 -1.54
N ILE A 177 6.78 13.17 -1.89
CA ILE A 177 7.63 12.42 -0.96
C ILE A 177 8.76 13.31 -0.40
N LEU A 178 9.39 14.10 -1.27
CA LEU A 178 10.62 14.82 -0.95
C LEU A 178 10.35 16.15 -0.24
N THR A 179 9.14 16.71 -0.39
CA THR A 179 8.70 17.87 0.40
C THR A 179 8.31 17.43 1.82
N GLU A 180 7.59 16.32 1.94
CA GLU A 180 7.01 15.87 3.20
C GLU A 180 8.01 15.10 4.08
N ASN A 181 9.02 14.46 3.51
CA ASN A 181 9.97 13.61 4.24
C ASN A 181 11.40 14.15 4.13
N LYS A 182 12.23 13.87 5.14
CA LYS A 182 13.67 14.07 5.02
C LYS A 182 14.23 12.89 4.25
N ILE A 183 14.73 13.12 3.04
CA ILE A 183 15.40 12.12 2.20
C ILE A 183 16.78 12.66 1.87
N ASP A 184 17.80 11.91 2.27
CA ASP A 184 19.20 12.30 2.13
C ASP A 184 19.81 11.74 0.83
N LEU A 185 19.29 10.60 0.34
CA LEU A 185 19.76 9.94 -0.88
C LEU A 185 18.60 9.27 -1.63
N VAL A 186 18.47 9.53 -2.93
CA VAL A 186 17.54 8.84 -3.82
C VAL A 186 18.29 7.84 -4.70
N LEU A 187 17.81 6.60 -4.72
CA LEU A 187 18.30 5.51 -5.52
C LEU A 187 17.25 5.13 -6.55
N ILE A 188 17.64 5.13 -7.82
CA ILE A 188 16.76 4.82 -8.95
C ILE A 188 17.34 3.65 -9.70
N CYS A 189 16.52 2.68 -10.06
CA CYS A 189 16.93 1.55 -10.90
C CYS A 189 15.77 1.05 -11.76
N PRO A 190 16.03 0.45 -12.94
CA PRO A 190 15.03 -0.29 -13.67
C PRO A 190 14.36 -1.36 -12.79
N ILE A 191 13.06 -1.60 -12.98
CA ILE A 191 12.31 -2.58 -12.18
C ILE A 191 12.61 -4.01 -12.66
N ILE A 192 13.85 -4.44 -12.45
CA ILE A 192 14.36 -5.79 -12.67
C ILE A 192 15.18 -6.21 -11.46
N THR A 193 15.05 -7.48 -11.06
CA THR A 193 15.78 -8.02 -9.91
C THR A 193 17.27 -8.09 -10.20
N SER A 194 17.64 -8.69 -11.34
CA SER A 194 19.00 -8.77 -11.86
C SER A 194 19.00 -8.74 -13.38
N ILE A 195 20.12 -8.34 -13.99
CA ILE A 195 20.30 -8.30 -15.45
C ILE A 195 20.23 -9.72 -16.04
N ASP A 196 20.77 -10.70 -15.32
CA ASP A 196 20.92 -12.10 -15.78
C ASP A 196 19.73 -13.00 -15.44
N ASN A 197 18.90 -12.60 -14.46
CA ASN A 197 17.79 -13.41 -13.96
C ASN A 197 16.43 -12.77 -14.26
N ARG A 198 16.02 -12.81 -15.54
CA ARG A 198 14.65 -12.46 -15.95
C ARG A 198 13.73 -13.65 -15.74
N ARG A 199 13.06 -13.71 -14.59
CA ARG A 199 12.08 -14.76 -14.28
C ARG A 199 10.90 -14.73 -15.27
N PRO A 200 10.56 -15.85 -15.96
CA PRO A 200 9.54 -15.90 -17.02
C PRO A 200 8.17 -15.31 -16.63
N ASP A 201 7.76 -15.50 -15.38
CA ASP A 201 6.50 -15.06 -14.76
C ASP A 201 6.48 -13.56 -14.42
N THR A 202 7.64 -12.91 -14.38
CA THR A 202 7.78 -11.45 -14.14
C THR A 202 8.18 -10.68 -15.39
N VAL A 203 8.51 -11.37 -16.49
CA VAL A 203 8.90 -10.74 -17.76
C VAL A 203 7.72 -9.97 -18.33
N ASN A 204 7.83 -8.66 -18.30
CA ASN A 204 7.00 -7.82 -19.14
C ASN A 204 7.48 -7.99 -20.59
N LEU A 205 6.63 -8.55 -21.46
CA LEU A 205 6.96 -8.79 -22.87
C LEU A 205 7.33 -7.50 -23.62
N ASN A 206 6.90 -6.34 -23.11
CA ASN A 206 7.23 -5.02 -23.64
C ASN A 206 8.39 -4.35 -22.86
N PHE A 207 9.21 -5.11 -22.13
CA PHE A 207 10.32 -4.56 -21.35
C PHE A 207 11.51 -4.24 -22.26
N ASN A 208 11.70 -2.97 -22.57
CA ASN A 208 12.94 -2.46 -23.14
C ASN A 208 13.84 -1.91 -22.02
N TYR A 209 14.96 -2.59 -21.78
CA TYR A 209 15.91 -2.22 -20.72
C TYR A 209 16.51 -0.82 -20.95
N GLU A 210 16.85 -0.47 -22.19
CA GLU A 210 17.46 0.82 -22.50
C GLU A 210 16.48 1.97 -22.26
N GLU A 211 15.22 1.81 -22.65
CA GLU A 211 14.16 2.80 -22.38
C GLU A 211 13.92 2.97 -20.87
N GLU A 212 13.89 1.88 -20.12
CA GLU A 212 13.73 1.92 -18.66
C GLU A 212 14.92 2.58 -17.97
N LEU A 213 16.14 2.38 -18.47
CA LEU A 213 17.33 3.05 -17.96
C LEU A 213 17.34 4.55 -18.32
N ILE A 214 16.97 4.92 -19.54
CA ILE A 214 16.77 6.32 -19.95
C ILE A 214 15.74 7.00 -19.03
N LYS A 215 14.63 6.34 -18.73
CA LYS A 215 13.63 6.83 -17.76
C LYS A 215 14.25 7.07 -16.38
N CYS A 216 15.12 6.17 -15.90
CA CYS A 216 15.84 6.34 -14.64
C CYS A 216 16.72 7.59 -14.62
N TYR A 217 17.47 7.84 -15.71
CA TYR A 217 18.28 9.06 -15.84
C TYR A 217 17.43 10.33 -15.97
N ASN A 218 16.28 10.27 -16.66
CA ASN A 218 15.35 11.39 -16.72
C ASN A 218 14.79 11.74 -15.32
N MET A 219 14.42 10.73 -14.52
CA MET A 219 14.02 10.93 -13.13
C MET A 219 15.15 11.54 -12.29
N LYS A 220 16.39 11.05 -12.43
CA LYS A 220 17.57 11.63 -11.77
C LYS A 220 17.70 13.12 -12.08
N ASN A 221 17.55 13.51 -13.34
CA ASN A 221 17.69 14.90 -13.77
C ASN A 221 16.54 15.81 -13.29
N SER A 222 15.40 15.25 -12.88
CA SER A 222 14.28 16.01 -12.30
C SER A 222 14.40 16.28 -10.79
N ILE A 223 15.45 15.78 -10.14
CA ILE A 223 15.68 15.89 -8.69
C ILE A 223 16.91 16.76 -8.46
N ASP A 224 16.75 17.87 -7.73
CA ASP A 224 17.78 18.90 -7.53
C ASP A 224 18.13 19.16 -6.05
N PHE A 225 17.34 18.65 -5.10
CA PHE A 225 17.46 18.99 -3.68
C PHE A 225 18.22 17.94 -2.83
N CYS A 226 18.60 16.78 -3.39
CA CYS A 226 19.38 15.75 -2.69
C CYS A 226 20.25 14.93 -3.66
N ASP A 227 21.13 14.10 -3.10
CA ASP A 227 21.95 13.20 -3.90
C ASP A 227 21.11 12.12 -4.57
N VAL A 228 21.40 11.85 -5.84
CA VAL A 228 20.70 10.81 -6.61
C VAL A 228 21.68 9.88 -7.30
N LYS A 229 21.49 8.57 -7.16
CA LYS A 229 22.27 7.54 -7.88
C LYS A 229 21.35 6.66 -8.71
N VAL A 230 21.82 6.28 -9.89
CA VAL A 230 21.15 5.35 -10.79
C VAL A 230 21.95 4.05 -10.82
N PHE A 231 21.26 2.91 -10.64
CA PHE A 231 21.83 1.57 -10.73
C PHE A 231 21.16 0.77 -11.84
N ASN A 232 21.77 -0.35 -12.25
CA ASN A 232 21.26 -1.16 -13.35
C ASN A 232 20.14 -2.13 -12.92
N SER A 233 20.06 -2.45 -11.64
CA SER A 233 19.08 -3.41 -11.10
C SER A 233 18.75 -3.17 -9.64
N ILE A 234 17.67 -3.81 -9.18
CA ILE A 234 17.28 -3.82 -7.78
C ILE A 234 18.37 -4.47 -6.92
N GLN A 235 18.99 -5.56 -7.38
CA GLN A 235 20.05 -6.25 -6.66
C GLN A 235 21.29 -5.37 -6.45
N GLU A 236 21.73 -4.63 -7.48
CA GLU A 236 22.84 -3.66 -7.33
C GLU A 236 22.49 -2.55 -6.35
N THR A 237 21.26 -2.05 -6.41
CA THR A 237 20.76 -1.00 -5.52
C THR A 237 20.79 -1.45 -4.06
N ILE A 238 20.31 -2.66 -3.77
CA ILE A 238 20.30 -3.23 -2.41
C ILE A 238 21.72 -3.48 -1.92
N LYS A 239 22.61 -4.06 -2.75
CA LYS A 239 24.03 -4.22 -2.41
C LYS A 239 24.69 -2.90 -2.03
N HIS A 240 24.35 -1.81 -2.71
CA HIS A 240 24.87 -0.48 -2.35
C HIS A 240 24.45 -0.06 -0.94
N VAL A 241 23.17 -0.23 -0.60
CA VAL A 241 22.65 0.09 0.74
C VAL A 241 23.30 -0.78 1.82
N GLU A 242 23.48 -2.08 1.56
CA GLU A 242 24.15 -3.02 2.47
C GLU A 242 25.61 -2.62 2.71
N MET A 243 26.34 -2.23 1.65
CA MET A 243 27.72 -1.75 1.77
C MET A 243 27.80 -0.49 2.64
N CYS A 244 26.93 0.51 2.40
CA CYS A 244 26.89 1.74 3.19
C CYS A 244 26.59 1.46 4.67
N SER A 245 25.54 0.68 4.94
CA SER A 245 25.14 0.34 6.31
C SER A 245 26.15 -0.51 7.06
N SER A 246 26.96 -1.30 6.35
CA SER A 246 28.05 -2.09 6.95
C SER A 246 29.27 -1.23 7.29
N SER A 247 29.55 -0.17 6.51
CA SER A 247 30.69 0.72 6.76
C SER A 247 30.48 1.69 7.92
N GLU A 248 29.26 2.19 8.12
CA GLU A 248 28.97 3.22 9.13
C GLU A 248 28.03 2.70 10.23
N LYS A 249 28.58 1.93 11.17
CA LYS A 249 27.77 1.29 12.23
C LYS A 249 27.10 2.26 13.20
N ASN A 250 27.57 3.50 13.29
CA ASN A 250 26.99 4.54 14.15
C ASN A 250 25.81 5.28 13.47
N THR A 251 25.56 5.00 12.19
CA THR A 251 24.47 5.59 11.41
C THR A 251 23.37 4.55 11.24
N SER A 252 22.11 4.92 11.50
CA SER A 252 20.95 4.11 11.17
C SER A 252 20.45 4.43 9.76
N TYR A 253 20.17 3.40 8.97
CA TYR A 253 19.71 3.52 7.59
C TYR A 253 18.23 3.17 7.52
N GLN A 254 17.43 4.13 7.07
CA GLN A 254 16.00 3.98 6.86
C GLN A 254 15.72 4.08 5.36
N VAL A 255 15.22 3.00 4.77
CA VAL A 255 15.08 2.87 3.31
C VAL A 255 13.60 2.79 2.94
N LEU A 256 13.04 3.89 2.44
CA LEU A 256 11.69 3.91 1.86
C LEU A 256 11.75 3.33 0.43
N VAL A 257 10.88 2.37 0.13
CA VAL A 257 10.72 1.79 -1.21
C VAL A 257 9.29 2.00 -1.67
N THR A 258 9.10 2.79 -2.73
CA THR A 258 7.76 3.12 -3.23
C THR A 258 7.73 3.51 -4.72
N GLY A 259 6.56 3.89 -5.23
CA GLY A 259 6.31 4.27 -6.63
C GLY A 259 5.77 3.15 -7.51
N SER A 260 5.95 1.89 -7.09
CA SER A 260 5.47 0.72 -7.80
C SER A 260 5.37 -0.52 -6.91
N LEU A 261 4.26 -1.24 -7.01
CA LEU A 261 4.14 -2.56 -6.40
C LEU A 261 5.13 -3.58 -6.99
N LYS A 262 5.49 -3.44 -8.29
CA LYS A 262 6.49 -4.33 -8.92
C LYS A 262 7.90 -4.09 -8.35
N LEU A 263 8.25 -2.83 -8.08
CA LEU A 263 9.53 -2.47 -7.45
C LEU A 263 9.60 -3.06 -6.04
N VAL A 264 8.57 -2.85 -5.24
CA VAL A 264 8.49 -3.40 -3.88
C VAL A 264 8.56 -4.93 -3.89
N GLY A 265 7.87 -5.58 -4.83
CA GLY A 265 7.96 -7.03 -5.02
C GLY A 265 9.38 -7.51 -5.35
N GLY A 266 10.08 -6.83 -6.26
CA GLY A 266 11.46 -7.16 -6.60
C GLY A 266 12.45 -6.91 -5.45
N VAL A 267 12.23 -5.86 -4.64
CA VAL A 267 13.04 -5.63 -3.43
C VAL A 267 12.80 -6.73 -2.40
N LEU A 268 11.54 -7.11 -2.15
CA LEU A 268 11.22 -8.21 -1.24
C LEU A 268 11.86 -9.52 -1.69
N GLU A 269 11.85 -9.80 -2.99
CA GLU A 269 12.49 -10.99 -3.55
C GLU A 269 14.00 -11.03 -3.24
N VAL A 270 14.71 -9.92 -3.45
CA VAL A 270 16.16 -9.84 -3.20
C VAL A 270 16.48 -9.87 -1.69
N LEU A 271 15.65 -9.27 -0.84
CA LEU A 271 15.87 -9.29 0.61
C LEU A 271 15.57 -10.64 1.27
N GLN A 272 14.80 -11.50 0.59
CA GLN A 272 14.37 -12.81 1.12
C GLN A 272 15.05 -14.00 0.41
N SER A 273 15.91 -13.74 -0.57
CA SER A 273 16.74 -14.76 -1.25
C SER A 273 17.97 -15.12 -0.46
#